data_AF-A0A167AGI0-F1
#
_entry.id   AF-A0A167AGI0-F1
#
_cell.length_a   1.000
_cell.length_b   1.000
_cell.length_c   1.000
_cell.angle_alpha   90.00
_cell.angle_beta   90.00
_cell.angle_gamma   90.00
#
_symmetry.space_group_name_H-M   'P 1'
#
loop_
_entity.id
_entity.type
_entity.pdbx_description
1 polymer ?
#
loop_
_entity_poly.entity_id
_entity_poly.type
_entity_poly.pdbx_seq_one_letter_code
_entity_poly.pdbx_strand_id
1 'polypeptide(L)'
;MTCTHCGKEMDEKYIIDARGTEYCSEDCMEEYQDKHDIEPHPYEDSYLILRHAYTELLDTWEQTLCNTVGNLEDVVDELLEEMDELIGEHDDFIRAEGDDGPYAWEIYQYTLKLRELQRCIFAWRPNRKVLYWVDGSIEDYRVSDEQQEEIYNRICTDLYLDGYEEFILYVIKNHQYPWRDRLNYVFDNEEMAQEAFEILKPFCDKRGVELSIVESYKCEAYCGDILEVDADTYINGWFYCYSCKGNGEHGIFTPQELEAELQYYEGNEEERQVVIYERRDWCFPYKKKIKRTCREFEVEVPGWAE
;
A
#
# COMPACT_ATOMS: atom_id res chain seq x y z
N MET A 1 28.41 -17.50 -0.83
CA MET A 1 28.75 -18.34 -2.01
C MET A 1 29.79 -17.58 -2.84
N THR A 2 30.67 -18.22 -3.62
CA THR A 2 31.71 -17.48 -4.38
C THR A 2 31.66 -17.82 -5.87
N CYS A 3 31.78 -16.80 -6.71
CA CYS A 3 31.73 -16.92 -8.16
C CYS A 3 32.82 -17.85 -8.70
N THR A 4 32.42 -18.78 -9.56
CA THR A 4 33.32 -19.78 -10.14
C THR A 4 34.41 -19.14 -11.00
N HIS A 5 34.10 -18.04 -11.69
CA HIS A 5 35.05 -17.38 -12.58
C HIS A 5 35.99 -16.41 -11.85
N CYS A 6 35.45 -15.47 -11.07
CA CYS A 6 36.23 -14.37 -10.49
C CYS A 6 36.49 -14.48 -8.97
N GLY A 7 35.91 -15.48 -8.29
CA GLY A 7 36.09 -15.72 -6.85
C GLY A 7 35.44 -14.69 -5.93
N LYS A 8 34.70 -13.71 -6.47
CA LYS A 8 33.96 -12.73 -5.66
C LYS A 8 32.81 -13.39 -4.91
N GLU A 9 32.45 -12.83 -3.76
CA GLU A 9 31.24 -13.22 -3.04
C GLU A 9 30.00 -12.94 -3.90
N MET A 10 29.06 -13.88 -3.89
CA MET A 10 27.79 -13.80 -4.62
C MET A 10 26.65 -13.61 -3.63
N ASP A 11 25.70 -12.77 -4.02
CA ASP A 11 24.42 -12.56 -3.36
C ASP A 11 23.32 -13.36 -4.06
N GLU A 12 22.06 -13.06 -3.74
CA GLU A 12 20.87 -13.72 -4.29
C GLU A 12 20.62 -13.48 -5.79
N LYS A 13 21.39 -12.57 -6.42
CA LYS A 13 21.30 -12.18 -7.84
C LYS A 13 22.32 -12.89 -8.72
N TYR A 14 22.95 -13.96 -8.22
CA TYR A 14 23.85 -14.79 -9.04
C TYR A 14 23.16 -15.29 -10.31
N ILE A 15 23.97 -15.70 -11.28
CA ILE A 15 23.51 -16.28 -12.54
C ILE A 15 24.16 -17.66 -12.76
N ILE A 16 23.45 -18.60 -13.38
CA ILE A 16 24.01 -19.89 -13.80
C ILE A 16 24.07 -20.01 -15.32
N ASP A 17 24.94 -20.91 -15.80
CA ASP A 17 24.91 -21.41 -17.18
C ASP A 17 24.16 -22.75 -17.31
N ALA A 18 24.09 -23.28 -18.54
CA ALA A 18 23.45 -24.56 -18.86
C ALA A 18 24.04 -25.78 -18.11
N ARG A 19 25.24 -25.65 -17.51
CA ARG A 19 25.88 -26.70 -16.71
C ARG A 19 25.63 -26.54 -15.21
N GLY A 20 24.93 -25.47 -14.81
CA GLY A 20 24.73 -25.10 -13.41
C GLY A 20 25.95 -24.43 -12.78
N THR A 21 26.86 -23.88 -13.58
CA THR A 21 28.02 -23.13 -13.07
C THR A 21 27.55 -21.76 -12.59
N GLU A 22 27.86 -21.38 -11.35
CA GLU A 22 27.43 -20.10 -10.77
C GLU A 22 28.42 -18.96 -11.01
N TYR A 23 27.89 -17.79 -11.37
CA TYR A 23 28.61 -16.54 -11.65
C TYR A 23 28.00 -15.36 -10.88
N CYS A 24 28.82 -14.35 -10.55
CA CYS A 24 28.36 -13.17 -9.81
C CYS A 24 27.59 -12.15 -10.66
N SER A 25 27.65 -12.23 -11.99
CA SER A 25 27.00 -11.30 -12.91
C SER A 25 26.96 -11.87 -14.33
N GLU A 26 26.09 -11.32 -15.17
CA GLU A 26 26.02 -11.62 -16.61
C GLU A 26 27.36 -11.37 -17.29
N ASP A 27 27.97 -10.20 -17.09
CA ASP A 27 29.32 -9.89 -17.59
C ASP A 27 30.35 -10.99 -17.24
N CYS A 28 30.26 -11.56 -16.04
CA CYS A 28 31.19 -12.58 -15.57
C CYS A 28 30.94 -13.94 -16.23
N MET A 29 29.68 -14.25 -16.53
CA MET A 29 29.29 -15.44 -17.28
C MET A 29 29.67 -15.30 -18.76
N GLU A 30 29.39 -14.15 -19.38
CA GLU A 30 29.73 -13.86 -20.78
C GLU A 30 31.25 -13.95 -21.01
N GLU A 31 32.07 -13.33 -20.15
CA GLU A 31 33.53 -13.42 -20.23
C GLU A 31 34.08 -14.86 -20.10
N TYR A 32 33.33 -15.73 -19.43
CA TYR A 32 33.65 -17.15 -19.31
C TYR A 32 33.20 -17.92 -20.56
N GLN A 33 31.97 -17.68 -21.03
CA GLN A 33 31.39 -18.29 -22.24
C GLN A 33 32.15 -17.92 -23.51
N ASP A 34 32.66 -16.70 -23.64
CA ASP A 34 33.51 -16.30 -24.78
C ASP A 34 34.77 -17.18 -24.93
N LYS A 35 35.19 -17.82 -23.83
CA LYS A 35 36.38 -18.68 -23.77
C LYS A 35 36.02 -20.17 -23.80
N HIS A 36 34.74 -20.53 -23.71
CA HIS A 36 34.27 -21.90 -23.60
C HIS A 36 33.04 -22.14 -24.48
N ASP A 37 33.09 -23.16 -25.32
CA ASP A 37 31.97 -23.52 -26.21
C ASP A 37 30.78 -24.05 -25.37
N ILE A 38 29.80 -23.19 -25.08
CA ILE A 38 28.55 -23.52 -24.38
C ILE A 38 27.41 -23.45 -25.39
N GLU A 39 26.69 -24.57 -25.55
CA GLU A 39 25.54 -24.64 -26.44
C GLU A 39 24.32 -23.95 -25.82
N PRO A 40 23.50 -23.24 -26.61
CA PRO A 40 22.25 -22.64 -26.14
C PRO A 40 21.30 -23.68 -25.55
N HIS A 41 20.64 -23.36 -24.43
CA HIS A 41 19.69 -24.27 -23.78
C HIS A 41 18.25 -23.81 -24.02
N PRO A 42 17.27 -24.73 -24.25
CA PRO A 42 15.87 -24.35 -24.47
C PRO A 42 15.18 -23.60 -23.31
N TYR A 43 15.77 -23.61 -22.10
CA TYR A 43 15.23 -22.95 -20.90
C TYR A 43 15.97 -21.68 -20.51
N GLU A 44 17.04 -21.32 -21.24
CA GLU A 44 17.87 -20.17 -20.92
C GLU A 44 17.06 -18.86 -20.94
N ASP A 45 16.24 -18.64 -21.97
CA ASP A 45 15.42 -17.44 -22.07
C ASP A 45 14.40 -17.34 -20.93
N SER A 46 13.68 -18.42 -20.61
CA SER A 46 12.71 -18.44 -19.50
C SER A 46 13.37 -18.18 -18.15
N TYR A 47 14.56 -18.77 -17.94
CA TYR A 47 15.35 -18.53 -16.74
C TYR A 47 15.79 -17.06 -16.63
N LEU A 48 16.31 -16.47 -17.72
CA LEU A 48 16.75 -15.08 -17.72
C LEU A 48 15.60 -14.11 -17.48
N ILE A 49 14.45 -14.31 -18.13
CA ILE A 49 13.23 -13.51 -17.92
C ILE A 49 12.84 -13.50 -16.44
N LEU A 50 12.72 -14.69 -15.84
CA LEU A 50 12.28 -14.82 -14.45
C LEU A 50 13.29 -14.21 -13.47
N ARG A 51 14.59 -14.44 -13.71
CA ARG A 51 15.66 -13.86 -12.88
C ARG A 51 15.70 -12.34 -12.97
N HIS A 52 15.56 -11.78 -14.18
CA HIS A 52 15.55 -10.33 -14.38
C HIS A 52 14.36 -9.70 -13.66
N ALA A 53 13.16 -10.27 -13.82
CA ALA A 53 11.97 -9.82 -13.12
C ALA A 53 12.14 -9.89 -11.59
N TYR A 54 12.65 -10.99 -11.05
CA TYR A 54 12.95 -11.10 -9.62
C TYR A 54 13.92 -10.01 -9.14
N THR A 55 15.01 -9.80 -9.87
CA THR A 55 16.05 -8.84 -9.49
C THR A 55 15.53 -7.40 -9.53
N GLU A 56 14.77 -7.06 -10.56
CA GLU A 56 14.13 -5.74 -10.70
C GLU A 56 13.12 -5.50 -9.58
N LEU A 57 12.25 -6.48 -9.32
CA LEU A 57 11.28 -6.40 -8.22
C LEU A 57 11.99 -6.20 -6.89
N LEU A 58 12.97 -7.04 -6.57
CA LEU A 58 13.77 -6.97 -5.33
C LEU A 58 14.38 -5.59 -5.09
N ASP A 59 14.86 -4.94 -6.15
CA ASP A 59 15.52 -3.63 -6.07
C ASP A 59 14.56 -2.44 -5.98
N THR A 60 13.33 -2.58 -6.49
CA THR A 60 12.47 -1.43 -6.76
C THR A 60 11.13 -1.43 -6.02
N TRP A 61 10.62 -2.59 -5.57
CA TRP A 61 9.26 -2.71 -5.06
C TRP A 61 8.94 -1.71 -3.94
N GLU A 62 9.82 -1.58 -2.95
CA GLU A 62 9.59 -0.70 -1.79
C GLU A 62 9.56 0.77 -2.22
N GLN A 63 10.48 1.17 -3.12
CA GLN A 63 10.52 2.53 -3.65
C GLN A 63 9.27 2.85 -4.47
N THR A 64 8.76 1.90 -5.26
CA THR A 64 7.51 2.04 -6.02
C THR A 64 6.33 2.27 -5.09
N LEU A 65 6.21 1.47 -4.02
CA LEU A 65 5.13 1.63 -3.04
C LEU A 65 5.24 2.96 -2.28
N CYS A 66 6.45 3.37 -1.87
CA CYS A 66 6.66 4.61 -1.12
C CYS A 66 6.35 5.88 -1.93
N ASN A 67 6.52 5.85 -3.25
CA ASN A 67 6.28 6.99 -4.13
C ASN A 67 4.85 7.02 -4.69
N THR A 68 4.02 6.04 -4.36
CA THR A 68 2.65 5.94 -4.85
C THR A 68 1.77 7.02 -4.23
N VAL A 69 1.05 7.76 -5.08
CA VAL A 69 0.13 8.84 -4.65
C VAL A 69 -1.30 8.33 -4.50
N GLY A 70 -1.61 7.11 -4.95
CA GLY A 70 -2.95 6.49 -5.01
C GLY A 70 -3.35 5.65 -3.77
N ASN A 71 -4.30 4.72 -3.97
CA ASN A 71 -4.68 3.76 -2.94
C ASN A 71 -3.54 2.74 -2.79
N LEU A 72 -2.84 2.79 -1.67
CA LEU A 72 -1.64 1.97 -1.47
C LEU A 72 -1.96 0.48 -1.37
N GLU A 73 -3.11 0.13 -0.78
CA GLU A 73 -3.54 -1.28 -0.69
C GLU A 73 -3.85 -1.84 -2.08
N ASP A 74 -4.48 -1.04 -2.95
CA ASP A 74 -4.76 -1.45 -4.34
C ASP A 74 -3.49 -1.68 -5.15
N VAL A 75 -2.47 -0.84 -4.97
CA VAL A 75 -1.19 -0.96 -5.69
C VAL A 75 -0.38 -2.15 -5.19
N VAL A 76 -0.46 -2.47 -3.88
CA VAL A 76 0.06 -3.73 -3.36
C VAL A 76 -0.64 -4.91 -4.00
N ASP A 77 -1.98 -4.90 -4.09
CA ASP A 77 -2.74 -5.98 -4.71
C ASP A 77 -2.36 -6.17 -6.18
N GLU A 78 -2.22 -5.09 -6.95
CA GLU A 78 -1.81 -5.12 -8.36
C GLU A 78 -0.41 -5.70 -8.54
N LEU A 79 0.56 -5.26 -7.74
CA LEU A 79 1.92 -5.80 -7.76
C LEU A 79 1.93 -7.31 -7.45
N LEU A 80 1.12 -7.72 -6.49
CA LEU A 80 1.00 -9.12 -6.10
C LEU A 80 0.34 -9.98 -7.19
N GLU A 81 -0.63 -9.44 -7.93
CA GLU A 81 -1.27 -10.08 -9.09
C GLU A 81 -0.27 -10.24 -10.25
N GLU A 82 0.53 -9.20 -10.57
CA GLU A 82 1.59 -9.29 -11.57
C GLU A 82 2.60 -10.41 -11.25
N MET A 83 2.95 -10.55 -9.96
CA MET A 83 3.82 -11.64 -9.50
C MET A 83 3.14 -13.01 -9.60
N ASP A 84 1.83 -13.12 -9.34
CA ASP A 84 1.09 -14.38 -9.49
C ASP A 84 1.04 -14.81 -10.96
N GLU A 85 0.81 -13.88 -11.89
CA GLU A 85 0.85 -14.14 -13.33
C GLU A 85 2.23 -14.65 -13.76
N LEU A 86 3.30 -13.94 -13.35
CA LEU A 86 4.68 -14.34 -13.64
C LEU A 86 5.03 -15.73 -13.10
N ILE A 87 4.60 -16.07 -11.88
CA ILE A 87 4.79 -17.40 -11.30
C ILE A 87 3.99 -18.45 -12.09
N GLY A 88 2.75 -18.13 -12.46
CA GLY A 88 1.84 -19.02 -13.19
C GLY A 88 2.32 -19.37 -14.60
N GLU A 89 3.04 -18.48 -15.28
CA GLU A 89 3.70 -18.77 -16.57
C GLU A 89 4.72 -19.92 -16.48
N HIS A 90 5.19 -20.26 -15.27
CA HIS A 90 6.19 -21.29 -15.01
C HIS A 90 5.63 -22.52 -14.27
N ASP A 91 4.31 -22.72 -14.30
CA ASP A 91 3.59 -23.82 -13.63
C ASP A 91 4.16 -25.21 -13.93
N ASP A 92 4.62 -25.46 -15.17
CA ASP A 92 5.20 -26.74 -15.57
C ASP A 92 6.48 -27.06 -14.77
N PHE A 93 7.32 -26.05 -14.51
CA PHE A 93 8.55 -26.21 -13.71
C PHE A 93 8.23 -26.40 -12.22
N ILE A 94 7.17 -25.75 -11.74
CA ILE A 94 6.69 -25.91 -10.35
C ILE A 94 6.19 -27.34 -10.12
N ARG A 95 5.37 -27.86 -11.04
CA ARG A 95 4.81 -29.23 -10.95
C ARG A 95 5.88 -30.31 -11.06
N ALA A 96 6.94 -30.03 -11.83
CA ALA A 96 8.09 -30.92 -11.97
C ALA A 96 9.15 -30.72 -10.88
N GLU A 97 8.96 -29.78 -9.94
CA GLU A 97 9.93 -29.42 -8.90
C GLU A 97 11.35 -29.14 -9.45
N GLY A 98 11.42 -28.63 -10.69
CA GLY A 98 12.67 -28.34 -11.39
C GLY A 98 13.52 -29.55 -11.77
N ASP A 99 12.95 -30.77 -11.88
CA ASP A 99 13.68 -32.03 -12.14
C ASP A 99 14.23 -32.20 -13.58
N ASP A 100 14.30 -31.13 -14.39
CA ASP A 100 14.77 -31.17 -15.79
C ASP A 100 16.05 -30.37 -16.01
N GLY A 101 17.02 -30.58 -15.12
CA GLY A 101 18.37 -30.00 -15.21
C GLY A 101 18.54 -28.63 -14.55
N PRO A 102 19.74 -28.02 -14.67
CA PRO A 102 20.11 -26.84 -13.88
C PRO A 102 19.19 -25.63 -14.08
N TYR A 103 18.80 -25.32 -15.32
CA TYR A 103 17.89 -24.20 -15.56
C TYR A 103 16.47 -24.47 -15.06
N ALA A 104 15.94 -25.69 -15.21
CA ALA A 104 14.63 -26.04 -14.67
C ALA A 104 14.60 -25.93 -13.14
N TRP A 105 15.68 -26.39 -12.49
CA TRP A 105 15.89 -26.23 -11.06
C TRP A 105 15.92 -24.75 -10.64
N GLU A 106 16.70 -23.92 -11.34
CA GLU A 106 16.76 -22.49 -10.99
C GLU A 106 15.45 -21.77 -11.26
N ILE A 107 14.73 -22.06 -12.36
CA ILE A 107 13.40 -21.51 -12.60
C ILE A 107 12.49 -21.84 -11.41
N TYR A 108 12.46 -23.10 -10.98
CA TYR A 108 11.72 -23.51 -9.78
C TYR A 108 12.16 -22.72 -8.53
N GLN A 109 13.47 -22.59 -8.28
CA GLN A 109 13.96 -21.79 -7.14
C GLN A 109 13.54 -20.32 -7.21
N TYR A 110 13.57 -19.68 -8.38
CA TYR A 110 13.12 -18.30 -8.53
C TYR A 110 11.61 -18.14 -8.30
N THR A 111 10.78 -19.13 -8.66
CA THR A 111 9.35 -19.10 -8.28
C THR A 111 9.16 -19.13 -6.76
N LEU A 112 10.00 -19.87 -6.02
CA LEU A 112 9.98 -19.88 -4.55
C LEU A 112 10.44 -18.54 -3.97
N LYS A 113 11.51 -17.95 -4.51
CA LYS A 113 11.99 -16.62 -4.12
C LYS A 113 10.94 -15.54 -4.37
N LEU A 114 10.23 -15.58 -5.50
CA LEU A 114 9.13 -14.66 -5.78
C LEU A 114 7.98 -14.83 -4.78
N ARG A 115 7.60 -16.06 -4.42
CA ARG A 115 6.59 -16.29 -3.36
C ARG A 115 7.01 -15.76 -2.00
N GLU A 116 8.29 -15.85 -1.66
CA GLU A 116 8.83 -15.23 -0.45
C GLU A 116 8.74 -13.70 -0.53
N LEU A 117 9.11 -13.12 -1.68
CA LEU A 117 8.99 -11.68 -1.90
C LEU A 117 7.53 -11.21 -1.86
N GLN A 118 6.57 -11.97 -2.38
CA GLN A 118 5.14 -11.69 -2.26
C GLN A 118 4.70 -11.61 -0.79
N ARG A 119 5.21 -12.49 0.07
CA ARG A 119 4.92 -12.45 1.52
C ARG A 119 5.48 -11.20 2.16
N CYS A 120 6.69 -10.79 1.79
CA CYS A 120 7.31 -9.56 2.25
C CYS A 120 6.50 -8.32 1.83
N ILE A 121 6.11 -8.24 0.56
CA ILE A 121 5.30 -7.15 0.00
C ILE A 121 3.93 -7.10 0.67
N PHE A 122 3.26 -8.24 0.84
CA PHE A 122 1.94 -8.29 1.46
C PHE A 122 1.94 -7.85 2.93
N ALA A 123 3.01 -8.16 3.67
CA ALA A 123 3.19 -7.74 5.07
C ALA A 123 3.68 -6.28 5.21
N TRP A 124 4.15 -5.65 4.14
CA TRP A 124 4.70 -4.30 4.17
C TRP A 124 3.63 -3.25 4.47
N ARG A 125 4.00 -2.22 5.23
CA ARG A 125 3.15 -1.06 5.51
C ARG A 125 3.99 0.22 5.39
N PRO A 126 3.39 1.33 4.92
CA PRO A 126 4.12 2.57 4.73
C PRO A 126 4.60 3.15 6.07
N ASN A 127 5.78 3.78 6.04
CA ASN A 127 6.19 4.63 7.14
C ASN A 127 5.36 5.93 7.11
N ARG A 128 4.47 6.10 8.09
CA ARG A 128 3.50 7.19 8.09
C ARG A 128 4.14 8.49 8.55
N LYS A 129 3.98 9.54 7.74
CA LYS A 129 4.30 10.89 8.18
C LYS A 129 3.20 11.39 9.12
N VAL A 130 3.55 11.67 10.37
CA VAL A 130 2.65 12.32 11.33
C VAL A 130 2.32 13.72 10.83
N LEU A 131 1.04 14.04 10.83
CA LEU A 131 0.50 15.37 10.59
C LEU A 131 -0.10 15.90 11.90
N TYR A 132 -0.06 17.20 12.10
CA TYR A 132 -0.57 17.86 13.29
C TYR A 132 -1.82 18.65 12.91
N TRP A 133 -2.96 18.19 13.38
CA TRP A 133 -4.25 18.81 13.12
C TRP A 133 -4.64 19.69 14.30
N VAL A 134 -4.69 21.00 14.05
CA VAL A 134 -5.30 21.97 14.96
C VAL A 134 -6.81 21.92 14.74
N ASP A 135 -7.50 21.32 15.70
CA ASP A 135 -8.95 21.11 15.67
C ASP A 135 -9.64 22.07 16.64
N GLY A 136 -10.44 22.97 16.08
CA GLY A 136 -11.39 23.80 16.81
C GLY A 136 -12.70 23.05 16.96
N SER A 137 -12.71 22.04 17.85
CA SER A 137 -13.93 21.31 18.16
C SER A 137 -14.89 22.25 18.89
N ILE A 138 -16.01 22.55 18.25
CA ILE A 138 -17.18 22.99 18.98
C ILE A 138 -17.82 21.69 19.46
N GLU A 139 -17.27 21.14 20.55
CA GLU A 139 -17.83 19.99 21.28
C GLU A 139 -19.19 20.36 21.90
N ASP A 140 -20.15 20.61 21.03
CA ASP A 140 -21.56 20.42 21.25
C ASP A 140 -22.19 20.41 19.85
N TYR A 141 -22.42 19.22 19.29
CA TYR A 141 -23.25 18.96 18.10
C TYR A 141 -24.72 19.33 18.37
N ARG A 142 -24.96 20.57 18.81
CA ARG A 142 -26.25 21.19 19.13
C ARG A 142 -26.38 22.62 18.57
N VAL A 143 -25.36 23.10 17.86
CA VAL A 143 -25.34 24.41 17.19
C VAL A 143 -25.41 24.18 15.68
N SER A 144 -26.23 24.96 14.98
CA SER A 144 -26.40 24.85 13.51
C SER A 144 -25.14 25.31 12.77
N ASP A 145 -24.99 24.89 11.51
CA ASP A 145 -23.88 25.32 10.65
C ASP A 145 -23.74 26.86 10.58
N GLU A 146 -24.87 27.57 10.54
CA GLU A 146 -24.92 29.03 10.55
C GLU A 146 -24.30 29.62 11.83
N GLN A 147 -24.54 29.00 12.99
CA GLN A 147 -23.98 29.45 14.27
C GLN A 147 -22.48 29.19 14.33
N GLN A 148 -22.01 28.06 13.80
CA GLN A 148 -20.59 27.77 13.72
C GLN A 148 -19.86 28.75 12.78
N GLU A 149 -20.47 29.10 11.64
CA GLU A 149 -19.95 30.11 10.72
C GLU A 149 -19.89 31.51 11.36
N GLU A 150 -20.92 31.90 12.11
CA GLU A 150 -20.91 33.17 12.82
C GLU A 150 -19.79 33.25 13.87
N ILE A 151 -19.57 32.17 14.63
CA ILE A 151 -18.48 32.10 15.61
C ILE A 151 -17.12 32.21 14.91
N TYR A 152 -16.92 31.44 13.84
CA TYR A 152 -15.69 31.47 13.04
C TYR A 152 -15.40 32.88 12.49
N ASN A 153 -16.40 33.52 11.87
CA ASN A 153 -16.26 34.87 11.33
C ASN A 153 -15.90 35.91 12.40
N ARG A 154 -16.44 35.76 13.62
CA ARG A 154 -16.08 36.62 14.76
C ARG A 154 -14.63 36.41 15.21
N ILE A 155 -14.17 35.16 15.26
CA ILE A 155 -12.77 34.84 15.59
C ILE A 155 -11.83 35.42 14.54
N CYS A 156 -12.13 35.25 13.25
CA CYS A 156 -11.35 35.83 12.16
C CYS A 156 -11.32 37.37 12.23
N THR A 157 -12.45 38.00 12.59
CA THR A 157 -12.53 39.45 12.77
C THR A 157 -11.67 39.91 13.95
N ASP A 158 -11.72 39.22 15.09
CA ASP A 158 -10.92 39.56 16.26
C ASP A 158 -9.42 39.42 15.95
N LEU A 159 -9.01 38.35 15.25
CA LEU A 159 -7.63 38.15 14.79
C LEU A 159 -7.18 39.28 13.85
N TYR A 160 -8.01 39.65 12.89
CA TYR A 160 -7.75 40.76 11.98
C TYR A 160 -7.54 42.09 12.74
N LEU A 161 -8.43 42.40 13.69
CA LEU A 161 -8.36 43.63 14.48
C LEU A 161 -7.14 43.69 15.40
N ASP A 162 -6.65 42.54 15.88
CA ASP A 162 -5.44 42.42 16.70
C ASP A 162 -4.14 42.33 15.86
N GLY A 163 -4.25 42.42 14.52
CA GLY A 163 -3.10 42.53 13.62
C GLY A 163 -2.56 41.20 13.05
N TYR A 164 -3.31 40.10 13.16
CA TYR A 164 -2.93 38.77 12.66
C TYR A 164 -3.43 38.47 11.23
N GLU A 165 -3.66 39.50 10.40
CA GLU A 165 -4.17 39.34 9.03
C GLU A 165 -3.28 38.44 8.16
N GLU A 166 -1.97 38.69 8.15
CA GLU A 166 -1.04 37.90 7.32
C GLU A 166 -1.01 36.43 7.76
N PHE A 167 -1.05 36.19 9.08
CA PHE A 167 -1.07 34.86 9.66
C PHE A 167 -2.32 34.09 9.23
N ILE A 168 -3.52 34.66 9.39
CA ILE A 168 -4.76 33.93 9.08
C ILE A 168 -4.90 33.66 7.59
N LEU A 169 -4.49 34.61 6.73
CA LEU A 169 -4.46 34.40 5.28
C LEU A 169 -3.47 33.30 4.89
N TYR A 170 -2.31 33.23 5.55
CA TYR A 170 -1.33 32.19 5.33
C TYR A 170 -1.86 30.81 5.75
N VAL A 171 -2.44 30.69 6.93
CA VAL A 171 -2.96 29.42 7.46
C VAL A 171 -4.13 28.91 6.61
N ILE A 172 -5.12 29.76 6.29
CA ILE A 172 -6.24 29.36 5.42
C ILE A 172 -5.76 28.92 4.03
N LYS A 173 -4.77 29.62 3.47
CA LYS A 173 -4.29 29.31 2.11
C LYS A 173 -3.50 28.00 2.03
N ASN A 174 -2.71 27.68 3.04
CA ASN A 174 -1.70 26.61 2.95
C ASN A 174 -1.99 25.42 3.86
N HIS A 175 -2.80 25.60 4.91
CA HIS A 175 -3.00 24.62 5.96
C HIS A 175 -4.46 24.28 6.20
N GLN A 176 -5.41 24.82 5.43
CA GLN A 176 -6.82 24.42 5.56
C GLN A 176 -6.98 22.92 5.33
N TYR A 177 -7.69 22.27 6.24
CA TYR A 177 -8.02 20.86 6.12
C TYR A 177 -8.86 20.61 4.82
N PRO A 178 -8.60 19.54 4.04
CA PRO A 178 -9.25 19.35 2.72
C PRO A 178 -10.78 19.17 2.73
N TRP A 179 -11.32 18.53 3.77
CA TRP A 179 -12.77 18.20 3.91
C TRP A 179 -13.46 18.86 5.10
N ARG A 180 -12.76 19.74 5.82
CA ARG A 180 -13.25 20.41 7.02
C ARG A 180 -12.90 21.88 6.91
N ASP A 181 -13.92 22.71 6.95
CA ASP A 181 -13.77 24.16 6.89
C ASP A 181 -13.49 24.75 8.29
N ARG A 182 -13.37 26.08 8.35
CA ARG A 182 -13.28 26.87 9.60
C ARG A 182 -11.98 26.58 10.35
N LEU A 183 -12.04 26.32 11.66
CA LEU A 183 -10.89 26.11 12.55
C LEU A 183 -10.34 24.68 12.46
N ASN A 184 -10.10 24.21 11.23
CA ASN A 184 -9.51 22.90 10.97
C ASN A 184 -8.27 23.10 10.11
N TYR A 185 -7.10 23.02 10.74
CA TYR A 185 -5.83 23.28 10.06
C TYR A 185 -4.87 22.12 10.23
N VAL A 186 -4.20 21.71 9.15
CA VAL A 186 -3.26 20.60 9.14
C VAL A 186 -1.86 21.10 8.79
N PHE A 187 -0.92 20.71 9.64
CA PHE A 187 0.50 21.04 9.51
C PHE A 187 1.30 19.76 9.41
N ASP A 188 2.41 19.82 8.69
CA ASP A 188 3.35 18.71 8.59
C ASP A 188 4.58 18.91 9.50
N ASN A 189 4.54 19.93 10.35
CA ASN A 189 5.55 20.34 11.30
C ASN A 189 4.87 20.71 12.64
N GLU A 190 5.37 20.13 13.73
CA GLU A 190 4.81 20.30 15.08
C GLU A 190 4.95 21.73 15.60
N GLU A 191 6.11 22.36 15.40
CA GLU A 191 6.38 23.73 15.87
C GLU A 191 5.44 24.74 15.22
N MET A 192 5.16 24.59 13.91
CA MET A 192 4.20 25.42 13.20
C MET A 192 2.77 25.22 13.71
N ALA A 193 2.38 23.97 13.99
CA ALA A 193 1.07 23.69 14.59
C ALA A 193 0.93 24.34 15.96
N GLN A 194 1.99 24.26 16.77
CA GLN A 194 2.05 24.85 18.11
C GLN A 194 1.98 26.39 18.06
N GLU A 195 2.71 27.03 17.14
CA GLU A 195 2.64 28.48 16.94
C GLU A 195 1.22 28.91 16.54
N ALA A 196 0.62 28.20 15.58
CA ALA A 196 -0.74 28.48 15.15
C ALA A 196 -1.75 28.30 16.30
N PHE A 197 -1.60 27.24 17.08
CA PHE A 197 -2.42 26.98 18.26
C PHE A 197 -2.32 28.11 19.29
N GLU A 198 -1.11 28.54 19.64
CA GLU A 198 -0.88 29.60 20.63
C GLU A 198 -1.47 30.95 20.19
N ILE A 199 -1.41 31.25 18.89
CA ILE A 199 -2.04 32.45 18.33
C ILE A 199 -3.57 32.34 18.39
N LEU A 200 -4.15 31.21 18.00
CA LEU A 200 -5.60 31.02 17.89
C LEU A 200 -6.29 30.86 19.25
N LYS A 201 -5.64 30.20 20.22
CA LYS A 201 -6.24 29.78 21.50
C LYS A 201 -6.90 30.93 22.28
N PRO A 202 -6.29 32.11 22.48
CA PRO A 202 -6.90 33.20 23.23
C PRO A 202 -8.17 33.76 22.57
N PHE A 203 -8.28 33.68 21.24
CA PHE A 203 -9.45 34.14 20.50
C PHE A 203 -10.56 33.10 20.53
N CYS A 204 -10.21 31.82 20.41
CA CYS A 204 -11.15 30.70 20.56
C CYS A 204 -11.76 30.67 21.97
N ASP A 205 -10.94 30.85 23.01
CA ASP A 205 -11.38 30.86 24.42
C ASP A 205 -12.38 31.98 24.72
N LYS A 206 -12.17 33.19 24.15
CA LYS A 206 -13.12 34.31 24.28
C LYS A 206 -14.51 33.99 23.72
N ARG A 207 -14.60 33.02 22.80
CA ARG A 207 -15.81 32.61 22.11
C ARG A 207 -16.34 31.25 22.56
N GLY A 208 -15.70 30.63 23.55
CA GLY A 208 -16.08 29.31 24.08
C GLY A 208 -15.82 28.16 23.09
N VAL A 209 -14.86 28.33 22.19
CA VAL A 209 -14.41 27.27 21.29
C VAL A 209 -13.21 26.57 21.91
N GLU A 210 -13.31 25.26 22.08
CA GLU A 210 -12.18 24.45 22.48
C GLU A 210 -11.27 24.23 21.27
N LEU A 211 -9.97 24.36 21.50
CA LEU A 211 -8.95 24.16 20.49
C LEU A 211 -8.01 23.09 21.02
N SER A 212 -7.64 22.14 20.18
CA SER A 212 -6.67 21.10 20.48
C SER A 212 -5.70 20.91 19.32
N ILE A 213 -4.57 20.26 19.59
CA ILE A 213 -3.67 19.72 18.56
C ILE A 213 -3.74 18.21 18.67
N VAL A 214 -4.01 17.56 17.55
CA VAL A 214 -4.14 16.10 17.47
C VAL A 214 -3.15 15.57 16.44
N GLU A 215 -2.41 14.52 16.81
CA GLU A 215 -1.63 13.76 15.83
C GLU A 215 -2.58 13.05 14.87
N SER A 216 -2.25 13.10 13.59
CA SER A 216 -3.13 12.60 12.53
C SER A 216 -2.35 11.96 11.39
N TYR A 217 -3.01 11.07 10.66
CA TYR A 217 -2.48 10.47 9.44
C TYR A 217 -3.44 10.69 8.27
N LYS A 218 -2.88 10.65 7.06
CA LYS A 218 -3.65 10.66 5.82
C LYS A 218 -4.20 9.26 5.56
N CYS A 219 -5.48 9.17 5.17
CA CYS A 219 -6.12 7.94 4.76
C CYS A 219 -5.41 7.30 3.56
N GLU A 220 -5.14 6.00 3.64
CA GLU A 220 -4.38 5.23 2.65
C GLU A 220 -5.26 4.74 1.48
N ALA A 221 -6.58 4.88 1.58
CA ALA A 221 -7.55 4.61 0.50
C ALA A 221 -7.71 5.76 -0.51
N TYR A 222 -6.73 6.68 -0.59
CA TYR A 222 -6.69 7.80 -1.55
C TYR A 222 -7.79 8.87 -1.44
N CYS A 223 -8.75 8.75 -0.52
CA CYS A 223 -9.78 9.79 -0.34
C CYS A 223 -9.21 11.15 0.12
N GLY A 224 -7.94 11.19 0.54
CA GLY A 224 -7.27 12.42 0.96
C GLY A 224 -7.70 12.95 2.31
N ASP A 225 -8.53 12.20 3.03
CA ASP A 225 -8.99 12.52 4.37
C ASP A 225 -7.87 12.37 5.41
N ILE A 226 -7.94 13.12 6.51
CA ILE A 226 -6.88 13.18 7.53
C ILE A 226 -7.52 12.98 8.91
N LEU A 227 -7.19 11.90 9.60
CA LEU A 227 -7.85 11.59 10.87
C LEU A 227 -6.85 11.51 11.99
N GLU A 228 -7.34 11.84 13.18
CA GLU A 228 -6.66 11.55 14.42
C GLU A 228 -6.20 10.10 14.47
N VAL A 229 -5.05 9.89 15.11
CA VAL A 229 -4.52 8.55 15.32
C VAL A 229 -5.34 7.84 16.40
N ASP A 230 -6.35 7.09 15.96
CA ASP A 230 -7.16 6.21 16.80
C ASP A 230 -6.93 4.74 16.42
N ALA A 231 -6.89 3.84 17.41
CA ALA A 231 -6.86 2.40 17.18
C ALA A 231 -7.98 1.93 16.24
N ASP A 232 -9.16 2.57 16.30
CA ASP A 232 -10.30 2.23 15.45
C ASP A 232 -10.13 2.61 13.97
N THR A 233 -9.14 3.43 13.62
CA THR A 233 -8.82 3.78 12.23
C THR A 233 -7.89 2.77 11.54
N TYR A 234 -7.40 1.77 12.29
CA TYR A 234 -6.54 0.73 11.75
C TYR A 234 -7.30 -0.54 11.34
N ILE A 235 -6.93 -1.08 10.17
CA ILE A 235 -7.37 -2.39 9.70
C ILE A 235 -6.14 -3.14 9.18
N ASN A 236 -5.72 -4.19 9.87
CA ASN A 236 -4.55 -5.02 9.49
C ASN A 236 -3.28 -4.19 9.24
N GLY A 237 -3.05 -3.18 10.06
CA GLY A 237 -1.89 -2.29 9.96
C GLY A 237 -2.00 -1.21 8.88
N TRP A 238 -3.09 -1.15 8.10
CA TRP A 238 -3.46 -0.02 7.24
C TRP A 238 -4.28 1.02 8.01
N PHE A 239 -4.21 2.28 7.59
CA PHE A 239 -4.88 3.43 8.20
C PHE A 239 -5.95 4.00 7.26
N TYR A 240 -7.20 3.94 7.68
CA TYR A 240 -8.35 4.37 6.91
C TYR A 240 -9.23 5.35 7.69
N CYS A 241 -9.80 6.32 6.99
CA CYS A 241 -10.86 7.15 7.55
C CYS A 241 -12.11 6.33 7.84
N TYR A 242 -12.99 6.83 8.73
CA TYR A 242 -14.24 6.15 9.06
C TYR A 242 -15.12 5.89 7.83
N SER A 243 -15.12 6.78 6.84
CA SER A 243 -15.87 6.61 5.59
C SER A 243 -15.33 5.44 4.76
N CYS A 244 -14.01 5.42 4.52
CA CYS A 244 -13.35 4.33 3.80
C CYS A 244 -13.40 3.02 4.59
N LYS A 245 -13.30 3.04 5.92
CA LYS A 245 -13.53 1.83 6.73
C LYS A 245 -14.96 1.32 6.59
N GLY A 246 -15.94 2.23 6.57
CA GLY A 246 -17.36 1.92 6.50
C GLY A 246 -17.84 1.37 5.15
N ASN A 247 -17.10 1.58 4.06
CA ASN A 247 -17.47 1.04 2.74
C ASN A 247 -17.28 -0.50 2.66
N GLY A 248 -16.47 -1.09 3.55
CA GLY A 248 -16.21 -2.53 3.62
C GLY A 248 -15.26 -3.08 2.54
N GLU A 249 -14.69 -2.23 1.69
CA GLU A 249 -13.83 -2.60 0.55
C GLU A 249 -12.37 -2.86 0.97
N HIS A 250 -11.94 -2.27 2.08
CA HIS A 250 -10.56 -2.34 2.56
C HIS A 250 -10.31 -3.46 3.58
N GLY A 251 -9.03 -3.79 3.76
CA GLY A 251 -8.56 -4.78 4.71
C GLY A 251 -8.83 -6.21 4.26
N ILE A 252 -8.89 -7.12 5.23
CA ILE A 252 -9.16 -8.55 5.04
C ILE A 252 -10.34 -8.96 5.90
N PHE A 253 -11.05 -10.00 5.47
CA PHE A 253 -12.07 -10.63 6.32
C PHE A 253 -11.41 -11.40 7.47
N THR A 254 -12.14 -11.61 8.56
CA THR A 254 -11.80 -12.65 9.52
C THR A 254 -11.96 -14.04 8.88
N PRO A 255 -11.35 -15.10 9.44
CA PRO A 255 -11.53 -16.45 8.92
C PRO A 255 -13.01 -16.89 8.83
N GLN A 256 -13.83 -16.51 9.82
CA GLN A 256 -15.26 -16.85 9.83
C GLN A 256 -16.06 -16.08 8.78
N GLU A 257 -15.72 -14.81 8.55
CA GLU A 257 -16.33 -14.01 7.49
C GLU A 257 -15.94 -14.57 6.12
N LEU A 258 -14.67 -14.92 5.90
CA LEU A 258 -14.24 -15.55 4.64
C LEU A 258 -15.01 -16.84 4.38
N GLU A 259 -15.09 -17.74 5.36
CA GLU A 259 -15.80 -18.99 5.22
C GLU A 259 -17.29 -18.77 4.87
N ALA A 260 -17.94 -17.80 5.53
CA ALA A 260 -19.33 -17.46 5.26
C ALA A 260 -19.53 -16.91 3.84
N GLU A 261 -18.63 -16.05 3.36
CA GLU A 261 -18.65 -15.50 2.01
C GLU A 261 -18.46 -16.61 0.95
N LEU A 262 -17.47 -17.48 1.12
CA LEU A 262 -17.22 -18.59 0.20
C LEU A 262 -18.42 -19.54 0.13
N GLN A 263 -18.97 -19.94 1.28
CA GLN A 263 -20.16 -20.80 1.35
C GLN A 263 -21.39 -20.14 0.72
N TYR A 264 -21.57 -18.83 0.90
CA TYR A 264 -22.66 -18.09 0.28
C TYR A 264 -22.62 -18.22 -1.24
N TYR A 265 -21.47 -17.93 -1.87
CA TYR A 265 -21.35 -17.99 -3.33
C TYR A 265 -21.33 -19.41 -3.90
N GLU A 266 -20.91 -20.41 -3.13
CA GLU A 266 -21.09 -21.81 -3.50
C GLU A 266 -22.58 -22.23 -3.52
N GLY A 267 -23.38 -21.69 -2.61
CA GLY A 267 -24.81 -21.98 -2.50
C GLY A 267 -25.73 -21.14 -3.40
N ASN A 268 -25.22 -20.03 -3.96
CA ASN A 268 -26.00 -19.02 -4.67
C ASN A 268 -25.39 -18.71 -6.05
N GLU A 269 -25.68 -19.56 -7.04
CA GLU A 269 -25.10 -19.47 -8.39
C GLU A 269 -25.44 -18.13 -9.08
N GLU A 270 -26.68 -17.65 -8.99
CA GLU A 270 -27.08 -16.42 -9.70
C GLU A 270 -26.26 -15.21 -9.23
N GLU A 271 -26.08 -15.09 -7.92
CA GLU A 271 -25.25 -14.07 -7.28
C GLU A 271 -23.78 -14.24 -7.63
N ARG A 272 -23.29 -15.48 -7.69
CA ARG A 272 -21.91 -15.77 -8.13
C ARG A 272 -21.69 -15.36 -9.58
N GLN A 273 -22.64 -15.63 -10.46
CA GLN A 273 -22.58 -15.24 -11.87
C GLN A 273 -22.51 -13.71 -12.02
N VAL A 274 -23.19 -12.95 -11.16
CA VAL A 274 -23.07 -11.48 -11.12
C VAL A 274 -21.63 -11.07 -10.78
N VAL A 275 -21.01 -11.66 -9.76
CA VAL A 275 -19.62 -11.35 -9.39
C VAL A 275 -18.63 -11.76 -10.48
N ILE A 276 -18.87 -12.88 -11.17
CA ILE A 276 -18.02 -13.34 -12.28
C ILE A 276 -18.12 -12.41 -13.49
N TYR A 277 -19.34 -12.12 -13.95
CA TYR A 277 -19.57 -11.55 -15.29
C TYR A 277 -19.95 -10.07 -15.30
N GLU A 278 -20.48 -9.52 -14.20
CA GLU A 278 -20.82 -8.10 -14.13
C GLU A 278 -19.64 -7.30 -13.56
N ARG A 279 -19.03 -6.47 -14.41
CA ARG A 279 -18.09 -5.41 -14.01
C ARG A 279 -18.85 -4.25 -13.34
N ARG A 280 -19.55 -4.52 -12.24
CA ARG A 280 -20.05 -3.44 -11.40
C ARG A 280 -18.90 -2.88 -10.59
N ASP A 281 -18.94 -1.57 -10.37
CA ASP A 281 -17.92 -0.85 -9.60
C ASP A 281 -17.71 -1.44 -8.19
N TRP A 282 -18.72 -2.11 -7.61
CA TRP A 282 -18.61 -2.78 -6.31
C TRP A 282 -17.98 -4.19 -6.35
N CYS A 283 -18.01 -4.89 -7.49
CA CYS A 283 -17.50 -6.27 -7.57
C CYS A 283 -15.97 -6.33 -7.50
N PHE A 284 -15.29 -5.34 -8.09
CA PHE A 284 -13.84 -5.34 -8.22
C PHE A 284 -13.11 -5.17 -6.87
N PRO A 285 -13.45 -4.17 -6.03
CA PRO A 285 -12.87 -4.07 -4.69
C PRO A 285 -13.17 -5.29 -3.81
N TYR A 286 -14.37 -5.88 -3.98
CA TYR A 286 -14.75 -7.10 -3.27
C TYR A 286 -13.85 -8.29 -3.65
N LYS A 287 -13.60 -8.53 -4.95
CA LYS A 287 -12.69 -9.60 -5.40
C LYS A 287 -11.28 -9.42 -4.85
N LYS A 288 -10.73 -8.19 -4.91
CA LYS A 288 -9.42 -7.88 -4.30
C LYS A 288 -9.39 -8.25 -2.82
N LYS A 289 -10.42 -7.87 -2.07
CA LYS A 289 -10.53 -8.24 -0.65
C LYS A 289 -10.58 -9.76 -0.42
N ILE A 290 -11.30 -10.51 -1.24
CA ILE A 290 -11.30 -11.99 -1.19
C ILE A 290 -9.89 -12.52 -1.46
N LYS A 291 -9.21 -12.09 -2.52
CA LYS A 291 -7.83 -12.50 -2.84
C LYS A 291 -6.87 -12.21 -1.69
N ARG A 292 -6.89 -11.00 -1.13
CA ARG A 292 -6.07 -10.62 0.03
C ARG A 292 -6.32 -11.53 1.23
N THR A 293 -7.58 -11.80 1.51
CA THR A 293 -7.99 -12.63 2.64
C THR A 293 -7.56 -14.09 2.46
N CYS A 294 -7.75 -14.65 1.25
CA CYS A 294 -7.24 -15.97 0.90
C CYS A 294 -5.72 -16.06 1.07
N ARG A 295 -4.99 -15.02 0.64
CA ARG A 295 -3.53 -14.93 0.80
C ARG A 295 -3.08 -14.90 2.25
N GLU A 296 -3.73 -14.11 3.11
CA GLU A 296 -3.44 -14.05 4.56
C GLU A 296 -3.57 -15.42 5.22
N PHE A 297 -4.63 -16.17 4.90
CA PHE A 297 -4.93 -17.43 5.56
C PHE A 297 -4.46 -18.67 4.79
N GLU A 298 -3.65 -18.48 3.74
CA GLU A 298 -3.16 -19.56 2.87
C GLU A 298 -4.28 -20.47 2.33
N VAL A 299 -5.42 -19.85 1.98
CA VAL A 299 -6.58 -20.51 1.37
C VAL A 299 -6.52 -20.34 -0.15
N GLU A 300 -6.93 -21.37 -0.89
CA GLU A 300 -7.03 -21.29 -2.36
C GLU A 300 -8.01 -20.18 -2.77
N VAL A 301 -7.59 -19.33 -3.71
CA VAL A 301 -8.45 -18.30 -4.28
C VAL A 301 -9.49 -18.99 -5.15
N PRO A 302 -10.79 -18.75 -4.96
CA PRO A 302 -11.79 -19.37 -5.81
C PRO A 302 -11.74 -18.75 -7.21
N GLY A 303 -11.85 -19.55 -8.27
CA GLY A 303 -11.74 -19.08 -9.66
C GLY A 303 -12.75 -18.01 -10.11
N TRP A 304 -13.80 -17.73 -9.32
CA TRP A 304 -14.70 -16.60 -9.58
C TRP A 304 -14.14 -15.26 -9.07
N ALA A 305 -13.22 -15.30 -8.11
CA ALA A 305 -12.53 -14.16 -7.53
C ALA A 305 -11.21 -13.85 -8.24
N GLU A 306 -10.68 -14.77 -9.07
CA GLU A 306 -9.52 -14.57 -9.95
C GLU A 306 -9.69 -13.39 -10.91
#